data_AF-A0ABD2NHG0-F1
#
_entry.id   AF-A0ABD2NHG0-F1
#
_cell.length_a   1.000
_cell.length_b   1.000
_cell.length_c   1.000
_cell.angle_alpha   90.00
_cell.angle_beta   90.00
_cell.angle_gamma   90.00
#
_symmetry.space_group_name_H-M   'P 1'
#
loop_
_entity.id
_entity.type
_entity.pdbx_description
1 polymer ?
#
loop_
_entity_poly.entity_id
_entity_poly.type
_entity_poly.pdbx_seq_one_letter_code
_entity_poly.pdbx_strand_id
1 'polypeptide(L)'
;MSKRNLRARQEAQKRIKLAELRREVKYGETTLLRAEKEWKKLCVQISLPKLREELILSWHSFEKLMDTKNFVISLYMDEVRDHEEQYMMNIRNHQDNIKQLMDQLAKALNEIHQDNNTKLNNLIRKSLEEWDQNIMATDHAEAYLKIMSYALEMKRKKHEKQTKTEDFAKVNEAASRNAHDIQQITFYLELKFENTWSRIKNIQNDYFLHTQEHQRAHDAIRDVDDANNRTVRKELKKLVNLCELAKRLSTKYKELTGSIGKKLAYLETEKEYLNECFFAFRNKLKQDRDNDSIKRTLMTVEFVKTFDYLKSKLKKGNQMIETLRVSRRYETHPEKVLPYPYEIIEESKIKGLPIMTLFWQRLSEVQACRYALNEERLYLKRENKFLKQEIHKRCQCLDCPVLPPIPVRVGKIPYTEGKEMIRKQITQIGSKVKLVESDNNVVVNGNNREEMNKNGTPQRKNSSETQIKLTK
;
A
#
# COMPACT_ATOMS: atom_id res chain seq x y z
N MET A 1 -82.23 -45.66 -66.47
CA MET A 1 -81.89 -44.30 -66.00
C MET A 1 -81.31 -44.35 -64.60
N SER A 2 -80.16 -43.79 -64.24
CA SER A 2 -78.86 -43.69 -64.91
C SER A 2 -77.86 -43.57 -63.75
N LYS A 3 -76.94 -44.53 -63.59
CA LYS A 3 -75.87 -44.48 -62.56
C LYS A 3 -75.01 -43.20 -62.68
N ARG A 4 -75.11 -42.47 -63.81
CA ARG A 4 -74.57 -41.12 -64.00
C ARG A 4 -75.24 -40.06 -63.11
N ASN A 5 -76.55 -40.11 -62.86
CA ASN A 5 -77.24 -39.08 -62.07
C ASN A 5 -76.92 -39.17 -60.58
N LEU A 6 -76.65 -40.37 -60.06
CA LEU A 6 -76.22 -40.57 -58.67
C LEU A 6 -74.77 -40.14 -58.47
N ARG A 7 -73.88 -40.45 -59.43
CA ARG A 7 -72.48 -39.98 -59.42
C ARG A 7 -72.38 -38.47 -59.59
N ALA A 8 -73.17 -37.86 -60.47
CA ALA A 8 -73.23 -36.41 -60.63
C ALA A 8 -73.73 -35.69 -59.36
N ARG A 9 -74.73 -36.25 -58.65
CA ARG A 9 -75.16 -35.74 -57.34
C ARG A 9 -74.07 -35.87 -56.27
N GLN A 10 -73.37 -37.01 -56.23
CA GLN A 10 -72.24 -37.22 -55.30
C GLN A 10 -71.05 -36.31 -55.61
N GLU A 11 -70.74 -36.06 -56.87
CA GLU A 11 -69.68 -35.14 -57.31
C GLU A 11 -70.06 -33.67 -57.05
N ALA A 12 -71.33 -33.30 -57.25
CA ALA A 12 -71.83 -31.97 -56.88
C ALA A 12 -71.77 -31.75 -55.36
N GLN A 13 -72.18 -32.73 -54.56
CA GLN A 13 -72.02 -32.67 -53.10
C GLN A 13 -70.54 -32.61 -52.67
N LYS A 14 -69.65 -33.36 -53.33
CA LYS A 14 -68.19 -33.25 -53.07
C LYS A 14 -67.65 -31.87 -53.45
N ARG A 15 -68.09 -31.28 -54.56
CA ARG A 15 -67.68 -29.91 -54.96
C ARG A 15 -68.18 -28.84 -53.98
N ILE A 16 -69.41 -28.97 -53.48
CA ILE A 16 -69.96 -28.08 -52.45
C ILE A 16 -69.16 -28.22 -51.16
N LYS A 17 -68.93 -29.45 -50.68
CA LYS A 17 -68.09 -29.70 -49.49
C LYS A 17 -66.65 -29.21 -49.65
N LEU A 18 -66.04 -29.37 -50.83
CA LEU A 18 -64.71 -28.83 -51.11
C LEU A 18 -64.69 -27.30 -51.13
N ALA A 19 -65.76 -26.66 -51.61
CA ALA A 19 -65.90 -25.20 -51.58
C ALA A 19 -66.12 -24.67 -50.16
N GLU A 20 -66.90 -25.37 -49.32
CA GLU A 20 -67.08 -25.10 -47.90
C GLU A 20 -65.76 -25.26 -47.14
N LEU A 21 -65.06 -26.38 -47.31
CA LEU A 21 -63.73 -26.60 -46.72
C LEU A 21 -62.72 -25.53 -47.15
N ARG A 22 -62.72 -25.12 -48.43
CA ARG A 22 -61.85 -24.01 -48.88
C ARG A 22 -62.21 -22.67 -48.24
N ARG A 23 -63.49 -22.42 -47.98
CA ARG A 23 -63.92 -21.22 -47.24
C ARG A 23 -63.47 -21.31 -45.79
N GLU A 24 -63.65 -22.45 -45.13
CA GLU A 24 -63.18 -22.67 -43.76
C GLU A 24 -61.67 -22.54 -43.62
N VAL A 25 -60.89 -23.06 -44.58
CA VAL A 25 -59.43 -22.88 -44.61
C VAL A 25 -59.07 -21.40 -44.77
N LYS A 26 -59.68 -20.67 -45.70
CA LYS A 26 -59.44 -19.23 -45.88
C LYS A 26 -59.86 -18.41 -44.64
N TYR A 27 -60.96 -18.78 -44.00
CA TYR A 27 -61.38 -18.17 -42.73
C TYR A 27 -60.39 -18.50 -41.60
N GLY A 28 -59.86 -19.72 -41.56
CA GLY A 28 -58.79 -20.13 -40.66
C GLY A 28 -57.51 -19.32 -40.87
N GLU A 29 -57.05 -19.18 -42.10
CA GLU A 29 -55.87 -18.37 -42.47
C GLU A 29 -56.04 -16.90 -42.06
N THR A 30 -57.18 -16.29 -42.38
CA THR A 30 -57.45 -14.89 -42.01
C THR A 30 -57.59 -14.69 -40.50
N THR A 31 -58.13 -15.68 -39.78
CA THR A 31 -58.23 -15.65 -38.31
C THR A 31 -56.86 -15.83 -37.67
N LEU A 32 -56.02 -16.71 -38.23
CA LEU A 32 -54.66 -16.95 -37.76
C LEU A 32 -53.78 -15.71 -38.00
N LEU A 33 -53.88 -15.05 -39.15
CA LEU A 33 -53.20 -13.79 -39.41
C LEU A 33 -53.63 -12.67 -38.45
N ARG A 34 -54.92 -12.61 -38.08
CA ARG A 34 -55.40 -11.67 -37.05
C ARG A 34 -54.82 -11.99 -35.68
N ALA A 35 -54.88 -13.26 -35.26
CA ALA A 35 -54.31 -13.71 -34.00
C ALA A 35 -52.79 -13.46 -33.93
N GLU A 36 -52.06 -13.68 -35.03
CA GLU A 36 -50.63 -13.41 -35.13
C GLU A 36 -50.33 -11.91 -35.04
N LYS A 37 -51.14 -11.07 -35.69
CA LYS A 37 -51.02 -9.61 -35.60
C LYS A 37 -51.31 -9.11 -34.18
N GLU A 38 -52.33 -9.65 -33.52
CA GLU A 38 -52.67 -9.34 -32.13
C GLU A 38 -51.59 -9.82 -31.17
N TRP A 39 -51.04 -11.01 -31.39
CA TRP A 39 -49.92 -11.54 -30.61
C TRP A 39 -48.66 -10.68 -30.77
N LYS A 40 -48.29 -10.29 -31.99
CA LYS A 40 -47.17 -9.37 -32.23
C LYS A 40 -47.39 -8.03 -31.54
N LYS A 41 -48.62 -7.49 -31.59
CA LYS A 41 -48.98 -6.25 -30.90
C LYS A 41 -48.84 -6.39 -29.39
N LEU A 42 -49.33 -7.48 -28.81
CA LEU A 42 -49.22 -7.77 -27.37
C LEU A 42 -47.74 -7.94 -26.96
N CYS A 43 -46.95 -8.67 -27.75
CA CYS A 43 -45.51 -8.83 -27.54
C CYS A 43 -44.80 -7.48 -27.54
N VAL A 44 -45.07 -6.60 -28.51
CA VAL A 44 -44.50 -5.24 -28.55
C VAL A 44 -44.96 -4.40 -27.35
N GLN A 45 -46.24 -4.49 -26.97
CA GLN A 45 -46.75 -3.77 -25.78
C GLN A 45 -46.08 -4.21 -24.48
N ILE A 46 -45.63 -5.46 -24.39
CA ILE A 46 -44.92 -5.99 -23.20
C ILE A 46 -43.41 -5.75 -23.28
N SER A 47 -42.80 -5.89 -24.46
CA SER A 47 -41.34 -5.79 -24.62
C SER A 47 -40.84 -4.36 -24.72
N LEU A 48 -41.59 -3.46 -25.35
CA LEU A 48 -41.16 -2.07 -25.56
C LEU A 48 -40.99 -1.29 -24.25
N PRO A 49 -41.88 -1.39 -23.24
CA PRO A 49 -41.66 -0.75 -21.95
C PRO A 49 -40.42 -1.29 -21.23
N LYS A 50 -40.19 -2.61 -21.28
CA LYS A 50 -39.01 -3.24 -20.67
C LYS A 50 -37.71 -2.76 -21.33
N LEU A 51 -37.68 -2.73 -22.66
CA LEU A 51 -36.53 -2.20 -23.41
C LEU A 51 -36.29 -0.72 -23.09
N ARG A 52 -37.35 0.07 -22.88
CA ARG A 52 -37.22 1.47 -22.48
C ARG A 52 -36.64 1.59 -21.06
N GLU A 53 -37.09 0.77 -20.12
CA GLU A 53 -36.55 0.73 -18.76
C GLU A 53 -35.07 0.32 -18.77
N GLU A 54 -34.70 -0.72 -19.53
CA GLU A 54 -33.31 -1.15 -19.70
C GLU A 54 -32.44 -0.07 -20.33
N LEU A 55 -32.95 0.65 -21.34
CA LEU A 55 -32.23 1.76 -21.96
C LEU A 55 -31.99 2.90 -20.97
N ILE A 56 -32.98 3.23 -20.14
CA ILE A 56 -32.85 4.26 -19.10
C ILE A 56 -31.82 3.84 -18.04
N LEU A 57 -31.86 2.58 -17.59
CA LEU A 57 -30.88 2.04 -16.65
C LEU A 57 -29.46 2.05 -17.24
N SER A 58 -29.33 1.66 -18.50
CA SER A 58 -28.06 1.70 -19.24
C SER A 58 -27.55 3.14 -19.39
N TRP A 59 -28.43 4.08 -19.71
CA TRP A 59 -28.11 5.51 -19.78
C TRP A 59 -27.59 6.06 -18.44
N HIS A 60 -28.29 5.80 -17.34
CA HIS A 60 -27.84 6.23 -16.01
C HIS A 60 -26.53 5.56 -15.58
N SER A 61 -26.32 4.29 -15.96
CA SER A 61 -25.05 3.61 -15.71
C SER A 61 -23.92 4.25 -16.51
N PHE A 62 -24.17 4.67 -17.75
CA PHE A 62 -23.20 5.36 -18.58
C PHE A 62 -22.87 6.75 -18.02
N GLU A 63 -23.88 7.52 -17.61
CA GLU A 63 -23.74 8.83 -16.98
C GLU A 63 -22.86 8.74 -15.73
N LYS A 64 -23.16 7.78 -14.82
CA LYS A 64 -22.35 7.52 -13.63
C LYS A 64 -20.91 7.15 -13.97
N LEU A 65 -20.70 6.33 -15.01
CA LEU A 65 -19.37 5.94 -15.46
C LEU A 65 -18.59 7.13 -16.02
N MET A 66 -19.26 8.00 -16.79
CA MET A 66 -18.69 9.24 -17.31
C MET A 66 -18.33 10.21 -16.17
N ASP A 67 -19.19 10.38 -15.18
CA ASP A 67 -18.90 11.21 -14.00
C ASP A 67 -17.73 10.67 -13.20
N THR A 68 -17.68 9.36 -12.97
CA THR A 68 -16.55 8.71 -12.28
C THR A 68 -15.26 8.91 -13.06
N LYS A 69 -15.29 8.75 -14.38
CA LYS A 69 -14.13 9.00 -15.25
C LYS A 69 -13.69 10.46 -15.19
N ASN A 70 -14.61 11.41 -15.28
CA ASN A 70 -14.31 12.85 -15.23
C ASN A 70 -13.74 13.26 -13.88
N PHE A 71 -14.26 12.70 -12.78
CA PHE A 71 -13.72 12.89 -11.45
C PHE A 71 -12.28 12.36 -11.35
N VAL A 72 -12.04 11.13 -11.83
CA VAL A 72 -10.69 10.54 -11.84
C VAL A 72 -9.72 11.34 -12.72
N ILE A 73 -10.17 11.83 -13.88
CA ILE A 73 -9.36 12.72 -14.73
C ILE A 73 -9.02 14.02 -14.00
N SER A 74 -9.99 14.63 -13.30
CA SER A 74 -9.75 15.86 -12.53
C SER A 74 -8.74 15.64 -11.42
N LEU A 75 -8.88 14.52 -10.69
CA LEU A 75 -7.91 14.12 -9.67
C LEU A 75 -6.50 13.95 -10.24
N TYR A 76 -6.36 13.27 -11.39
CA TYR A 76 -5.06 13.14 -12.04
C TYR A 76 -4.49 14.48 -12.53
N MET A 77 -5.33 15.40 -12.98
CA MET A 77 -4.88 16.74 -13.39
C MET A 77 -4.37 17.56 -12.19
N ASP A 78 -4.99 17.40 -11.02
CA ASP A 78 -4.53 18.03 -9.79
C ASP A 78 -3.22 17.39 -9.30
N GLU A 79 -3.10 16.06 -9.31
CA GLU A 79 -1.84 15.36 -8.97
C GLU A 79 -0.68 15.76 -9.89
N VAL A 80 -0.94 15.88 -11.20
CA VAL A 80 0.08 16.35 -12.17
C VAL A 80 0.53 17.77 -11.83
N ARG A 81 -0.40 18.67 -11.49
CA ARG A 81 -0.07 20.04 -11.10
C ARG A 81 0.78 20.07 -9.84
N ASP A 82 0.42 19.31 -8.81
CA ASP A 82 1.17 19.21 -7.57
C ASP A 82 2.59 18.68 -7.82
N HIS A 83 2.74 17.68 -8.68
CA HIS A 83 4.04 17.16 -9.09
C HIS A 83 4.87 18.19 -9.86
N GLU A 84 4.27 18.96 -10.77
CA GLU A 84 4.95 20.05 -11.48
C GLU A 84 5.41 21.16 -10.53
N GLU A 85 4.56 21.55 -9.57
CA GLU A 85 4.92 22.55 -8.55
C GLU A 85 6.08 22.08 -7.67
N GLN A 86 6.05 20.82 -7.22
CA GLN A 86 7.14 20.20 -6.47
C GLN A 86 8.43 20.14 -7.30
N TYR A 87 8.35 19.77 -8.57
CA TYR A 87 9.50 19.72 -9.48
C TYR A 87 10.11 21.11 -9.67
N MET A 88 9.28 22.13 -9.92
CA MET A 88 9.73 23.51 -10.07
C MET A 88 10.35 24.06 -8.79
N MET A 89 9.78 23.75 -7.62
CA MET A 89 10.35 24.11 -6.33
C MET A 89 11.71 23.44 -6.11
N ASN A 90 11.84 22.16 -6.44
CA ASN A 90 13.11 21.44 -6.33
C ASN A 90 14.19 22.03 -7.26
N ILE A 91 13.84 22.38 -8.50
CA ILE A 91 14.76 23.08 -9.40
C ILE A 91 15.23 24.40 -8.80
N ARG A 92 14.31 25.22 -8.27
CA ARG A 92 14.67 26.50 -7.62
C ARG A 92 15.63 26.27 -6.45
N ASN A 93 15.32 25.31 -5.58
CA ASN A 93 16.19 24.95 -4.45
C ASN A 93 17.57 24.48 -4.92
N HIS A 94 17.65 23.64 -5.96
CA HIS A 94 18.91 23.22 -6.55
C HIS A 94 19.71 24.38 -7.14
N GLN A 95 19.04 25.28 -7.87
CA GLN A 95 19.67 26.49 -8.41
C GLN A 95 20.23 27.38 -7.29
N ASP A 96 19.48 27.57 -6.21
CA ASP A 96 19.93 28.39 -5.08
C ASP A 96 21.08 27.73 -4.31
N ASN A 97 21.07 26.41 -4.15
CA ASN A 97 22.21 25.67 -3.59
C ASN A 97 23.47 25.80 -4.47
N ILE A 98 23.31 25.73 -5.80
CA ILE A 98 24.44 25.93 -6.74
C ILE A 98 24.96 27.36 -6.64
N LYS A 99 24.08 28.38 -6.55
CA LYS A 99 24.50 29.77 -6.34
C LYS A 99 25.28 29.95 -5.05
N GLN A 100 24.79 29.40 -3.93
CA GLN A 100 25.49 29.45 -2.66
C GLN A 100 26.88 28.80 -2.74
N LEU A 101 27.00 27.67 -3.44
CA LEU A 101 28.29 27.01 -3.67
C LEU A 101 29.22 27.89 -4.52
N MET A 102 28.71 28.49 -5.60
CA MET A 102 29.48 29.42 -6.43
C MET A 102 29.97 30.62 -5.62
N ASP A 103 29.12 31.20 -4.76
CA ASP A 103 29.49 32.33 -3.91
C ASP A 103 30.56 31.95 -2.88
N GLN A 104 30.48 30.75 -2.29
CA GLN A 104 31.51 30.23 -1.37
C GLN A 104 32.84 30.02 -2.09
N LEU A 105 32.82 29.43 -3.29
CA LEU A 105 34.02 29.22 -4.10
C LEU A 105 34.63 30.56 -4.56
N ALA A 106 33.80 31.53 -4.93
CA ALA A 106 34.26 32.87 -5.30
C ALA A 106 34.94 33.58 -4.11
N LYS A 107 34.37 33.47 -2.90
CA LYS A 107 34.99 34.00 -1.68
C LYS A 107 36.35 33.35 -1.40
N ALA A 108 36.41 32.02 -1.40
CA ALA A 108 37.66 31.29 -1.18
C ALA A 108 38.73 31.64 -2.23
N LEU A 109 38.34 31.78 -3.49
CA LEU A 109 39.23 32.19 -4.57
C LEU A 109 39.77 33.61 -4.34
N ASN A 110 38.90 34.54 -3.94
CA ASN A 110 39.29 35.92 -3.65
C ASN A 110 40.24 36.00 -2.44
N GLU A 111 40.01 35.22 -1.39
CA GLU A 111 40.91 35.11 -0.23
C GLU A 111 42.30 34.61 -0.65
N ILE A 112 42.37 33.56 -1.49
CA ILE A 112 43.65 33.05 -2.02
C ILE A 112 44.34 34.11 -2.89
N HIS A 113 43.59 34.84 -3.72
CA HIS A 113 44.15 35.93 -4.52
C HIS A 113 44.71 37.05 -3.65
N GLN A 114 44.00 37.45 -2.59
CA GLN A 114 44.49 38.45 -1.65
C GLN A 114 45.74 37.97 -0.89
N ASP A 115 45.75 36.74 -0.38
CA ASP A 115 46.90 36.15 0.29
C ASP A 115 48.13 36.06 -0.65
N ASN A 116 47.92 35.64 -1.90
CA ASN A 116 49.00 35.62 -2.89
C ASN A 116 49.52 37.02 -3.23
N ASN A 117 48.63 38.01 -3.40
CA ASN A 117 49.04 39.38 -3.66
C ASN A 117 49.81 39.98 -2.47
N THR A 118 49.38 39.71 -1.24
CA THR A 118 50.12 40.17 -0.05
C THR A 118 51.48 39.50 0.06
N LYS A 119 51.59 38.19 -0.20
CA LYS A 119 52.88 37.48 -0.25
C LYS A 119 53.80 38.04 -1.34
N LEU A 120 53.27 38.29 -2.54
CA LEU A 120 54.02 38.86 -3.65
C LEU A 120 54.54 40.26 -3.31
N ASN A 121 53.67 41.14 -2.78
CA ASN A 121 54.06 42.48 -2.36
C ASN A 121 55.11 42.45 -1.25
N ASN A 122 55.00 41.52 -0.30
CA ASN A 122 56.00 41.32 0.74
C ASN A 122 57.35 40.84 0.19
N LEU A 123 57.35 39.93 -0.79
CA LEU A 123 58.58 39.49 -1.46
C LEU A 123 59.24 40.63 -2.24
N ILE A 124 58.45 41.40 -3.00
CA ILE A 124 58.93 42.57 -3.73
C ILE A 124 59.56 43.56 -2.75
N ARG A 125 58.87 43.89 -1.65
CA ARG A 125 59.39 44.79 -0.62
C ARG A 125 60.72 44.30 -0.03
N LYS A 126 60.80 43.02 0.36
CA LYS A 126 62.04 42.44 0.90
C LYS A 126 63.19 42.49 -0.12
N SER A 127 62.91 42.19 -1.38
CA SER A 127 63.94 42.24 -2.42
C SER A 127 64.48 43.65 -2.66
N LEU A 128 63.63 44.68 -2.55
CA LEU A 128 64.05 46.08 -2.62
C LEU A 128 64.90 46.45 -1.40
N GLU A 129 64.49 46.06 -0.19
CA GLU A 129 65.27 46.28 1.04
C GLU A 129 66.65 45.61 0.99
N GLU A 130 66.73 44.37 0.50
CA GLU A 130 67.99 43.65 0.31
C GLU A 130 68.87 44.30 -0.77
N TRP A 131 68.26 44.82 -1.84
CA TRP A 131 68.96 45.53 -2.90
C TRP A 131 69.58 46.83 -2.38
N ASP A 132 68.83 47.63 -1.62
CA ASP A 132 69.33 48.86 -1.00
C ASP A 132 70.47 48.58 -0.01
N GLN A 133 70.34 47.52 0.81
CA GLN A 133 71.39 47.10 1.75
C GLN A 133 72.67 46.65 1.01
N ASN A 134 72.53 45.91 -0.08
CA ASN A 134 73.67 45.49 -0.89
C ASN A 134 74.37 46.69 -1.52
N ILE A 135 73.64 47.68 -2.05
CA ILE A 135 74.24 48.90 -2.60
C ILE A 135 75.04 49.64 -1.52
N MET A 136 74.45 49.85 -0.34
CA MET A 136 75.16 50.50 0.77
C MET A 136 76.42 49.74 1.18
N ALA A 137 76.37 48.40 1.20
CA ALA A 137 77.52 47.57 1.53
C ALA A 137 78.60 47.62 0.43
N THR A 138 78.22 47.62 -0.85
CA THR A 138 79.17 47.74 -1.96
C THR A 138 79.83 49.12 -1.98
N ASP A 139 79.07 50.19 -1.75
CA ASP A 139 79.60 51.56 -1.70
C ASP A 139 80.60 51.72 -0.54
N HIS A 140 80.30 51.13 0.62
CA HIS A 140 81.21 51.14 1.76
C HIS A 140 82.50 50.35 1.47
N ALA A 141 82.39 49.16 0.86
CA ALA A 141 83.53 48.35 0.46
C ALA A 141 84.39 49.07 -0.60
N GLU A 142 83.77 49.73 -1.57
CA GLU A 142 84.47 50.50 -2.60
C GLU A 142 85.24 51.69 -1.98
N ALA A 143 84.63 52.43 -1.05
CA ALA A 143 85.28 53.51 -0.33
C ALA A 143 86.50 53.03 0.47
N TYR A 144 86.37 51.89 1.17
CA TYR A 144 87.47 51.28 1.91
C TYR A 144 88.63 50.84 1.01
N LEU A 145 88.33 50.18 -0.11
CA LEU A 145 89.34 49.74 -1.07
C LEU A 145 90.08 50.93 -1.71
N LYS A 146 89.38 52.03 -2.02
CA LYS A 146 90.01 53.27 -2.52
C LYS A 146 91.04 53.82 -1.53
N ILE A 147 90.71 53.86 -0.24
CA ILE A 147 91.63 54.35 0.83
C ILE A 147 92.85 53.42 0.95
N MET A 148 92.65 52.10 0.97
CA MET A 148 93.73 51.12 1.08
C MET A 148 94.67 51.16 -0.13
N SER A 149 94.12 51.26 -1.34
CA SER A 149 94.89 51.38 -2.58
C SER A 149 95.82 52.60 -2.56
N TYR A 150 95.30 53.76 -2.12
CA TYR A 150 96.11 54.98 -1.98
C TYR A 150 97.27 54.81 -0.98
N ALA A 151 97.04 54.15 0.15
CA ALA A 151 98.07 53.88 1.16
C ALA A 151 99.18 52.95 0.63
N LEU A 152 98.81 51.91 -0.11
CA LEU A 152 99.78 50.97 -0.72
C LEU A 152 100.62 51.66 -1.79
N GLU A 153 100.02 52.54 -2.61
CA GLU A 153 100.74 53.25 -3.65
C GLU A 153 101.82 54.19 -3.09
N MET A 154 101.53 54.85 -1.96
CA MET A 154 102.52 55.69 -1.25
C MET A 154 103.69 54.87 -0.70
N LYS A 155 103.42 53.68 -0.14
CA LYS A 155 104.47 52.77 0.37
C LYS A 155 105.36 52.27 -0.76
N ARG A 156 104.78 51.90 -1.91
CA ARG A 156 105.52 51.47 -3.10
C ARG A 156 106.48 52.56 -3.59
N LYS A 157 106.01 53.81 -3.73
CA LYS A 157 106.83 54.95 -4.18
C LYS A 157 108.01 55.24 -3.25
N LYS A 158 107.89 54.93 -1.95
CA LYS A 158 108.98 55.07 -0.97
C LYS A 158 110.05 53.97 -1.12
N HIS A 159 109.62 52.72 -1.33
CA HIS A 159 110.53 51.58 -1.53
C HIS A 159 111.34 51.70 -2.81
N GLU A 160 110.71 52.10 -3.91
CA GLU A 160 111.39 52.22 -5.22
C GLU A 160 112.53 53.26 -5.21
N LYS A 161 112.37 54.34 -4.43
CA LYS A 161 113.44 55.34 -4.24
C LYS A 161 114.63 54.81 -3.42
N GLN A 162 114.41 53.80 -2.58
CA GLN A 162 115.42 53.21 -1.71
C GLN A 162 116.26 52.14 -2.41
N THR A 163 115.64 51.33 -3.27
CA THR A 163 116.35 50.30 -4.06
C THR A 163 117.27 50.91 -5.12
N LYS A 164 116.82 52.00 -5.77
CA LYS A 164 117.63 52.71 -6.78
C LYS A 164 118.90 53.37 -6.23
N THR A 165 118.96 53.65 -4.92
CA THR A 165 120.15 54.18 -4.25
C THR A 165 121.13 53.09 -3.80
N GLU A 166 120.68 51.84 -3.68
CA GLU A 166 121.50 50.72 -3.19
C GLU A 166 122.22 49.98 -4.34
N ASP A 167 121.64 49.94 -5.54
CA ASP A 167 122.19 49.19 -6.68
C ASP A 167 123.31 49.91 -7.45
N PHE A 168 123.50 51.22 -7.24
CA PHE A 168 124.57 51.99 -7.89
C PHE A 168 125.96 51.84 -7.23
N ALA A 169 126.04 51.19 -6.05
CA ALA A 169 127.25 51.15 -5.23
C ALA A 169 128.03 49.82 -5.27
N LYS A 170 127.58 48.79 -6.00
CA LYS A 170 128.11 47.41 -5.82
C LYS A 170 128.65 46.71 -7.07
N VAL A 171 128.74 47.35 -8.24
CA VAL A 171 128.96 46.60 -9.50
C VAL A 171 130.31 46.81 -10.19
N ASN A 172 131.18 47.75 -9.78
CA ASN A 172 132.31 48.13 -10.66
C ASN A 172 133.74 47.68 -10.28
N GLU A 173 133.95 46.77 -9.32
CA GLU A 173 135.31 46.49 -8.82
C GLU A 173 135.79 45.03 -8.83
N ALA A 174 135.04 44.07 -9.40
CA ALA A 174 135.38 42.65 -9.15
C ALA A 174 135.23 41.65 -10.30
N ALA A 175 135.48 41.99 -11.58
CA ALA A 175 135.45 40.94 -12.62
C ALA A 175 136.25 41.22 -13.89
N SER A 176 137.59 41.28 -13.83
CA SER A 176 138.37 41.41 -15.08
C SER A 176 139.65 40.57 -15.23
N ARG A 177 140.02 39.65 -14.31
CA ARG A 177 141.28 38.87 -14.54
C ARG A 177 141.29 37.35 -14.33
N ASN A 178 140.16 36.72 -13.98
CA ASN A 178 140.03 35.25 -14.08
C ASN A 178 138.95 34.82 -15.10
N ALA A 179 138.52 35.73 -15.98
CA ALA A 179 137.36 35.53 -16.84
C ALA A 179 137.52 34.34 -17.79
N HIS A 180 138.68 34.12 -18.41
CA HIS A 180 138.73 33.25 -19.60
C HIS A 180 138.72 31.73 -19.29
N ASP A 181 139.54 31.26 -18.34
CA ASP A 181 139.62 29.82 -18.02
C ASP A 181 138.48 29.37 -17.09
N ILE A 182 138.00 30.27 -16.23
CA ILE A 182 136.72 30.09 -15.53
C ILE A 182 135.61 30.04 -16.58
N GLN A 183 135.53 30.97 -17.54
CA GLN A 183 134.48 30.94 -18.58
C GLN A 183 134.44 29.62 -19.34
N GLN A 184 135.57 28.98 -19.69
CA GLN A 184 135.53 27.72 -20.43
C GLN A 184 135.08 26.51 -19.59
N ILE A 185 135.63 26.32 -18.38
CA ILE A 185 135.25 25.20 -17.51
C ILE A 185 133.84 25.41 -16.96
N THR A 186 133.52 26.64 -16.59
CA THR A 186 132.18 27.07 -16.19
C THR A 186 131.21 26.88 -17.35
N PHE A 187 131.54 27.25 -18.59
CA PHE A 187 130.67 27.00 -19.75
C PHE A 187 130.39 25.50 -19.97
N TYR A 188 131.39 24.62 -19.88
CA TYR A 188 131.17 23.18 -20.07
C TYR A 188 130.33 22.57 -18.95
N LEU A 189 130.60 22.92 -17.68
CA LEU A 189 129.83 22.45 -16.54
C LEU A 189 128.43 23.05 -16.50
N GLU A 190 128.28 24.33 -16.86
CA GLU A 190 126.99 25.01 -17.05
C GLU A 190 126.21 24.34 -18.16
N LEU A 191 126.80 24.06 -19.32
CA LEU A 191 126.11 23.39 -20.41
C LEU A 191 125.63 21.98 -20.01
N LYS A 192 126.46 21.21 -19.27
CA LYS A 192 126.06 19.88 -18.79
C LYS A 192 124.99 19.97 -17.71
N PHE A 193 125.13 20.92 -16.78
CA PHE A 193 124.14 21.18 -15.73
C PHE A 193 122.83 21.68 -16.31
N GLU A 194 122.86 22.55 -17.31
CA GLU A 194 121.69 23.11 -17.97
C GLU A 194 120.97 22.07 -18.81
N ASN A 195 121.71 21.14 -19.42
CA ASN A 195 121.13 19.96 -20.07
C ASN A 195 120.46 19.00 -19.05
N THR A 196 121.12 18.66 -17.94
CA THR A 196 120.50 17.80 -16.92
C THR A 196 119.34 18.49 -16.21
N TRP A 197 119.46 19.79 -15.95
CA TRP A 197 118.42 20.64 -15.37
C TRP A 197 117.21 20.75 -16.30
N SER A 198 117.43 21.02 -17.58
CA SER A 198 116.37 21.02 -18.59
C SER A 198 115.68 19.66 -18.68
N ARG A 199 116.44 18.56 -18.59
CA ARG A 199 115.85 17.21 -18.58
C ARG A 199 115.02 16.92 -17.34
N ILE A 200 115.49 17.31 -16.15
CA ILE A 200 114.74 17.19 -14.89
C ILE A 200 113.49 18.07 -14.93
N LYS A 201 113.62 19.31 -15.41
CA LYS A 201 112.50 20.25 -15.57
C LYS A 201 111.45 19.71 -16.54
N ASN A 202 111.88 19.09 -17.65
CA ASN A 202 110.97 18.44 -18.59
C ASN A 202 110.24 17.25 -17.96
N ILE A 203 110.94 16.35 -17.26
CA ILE A 203 110.31 15.22 -16.55
C ILE A 203 109.33 15.72 -15.47
N GLN A 204 109.71 16.74 -14.72
CA GLN A 204 108.85 17.34 -13.69
C GLN A 204 107.61 17.99 -14.32
N ASN A 205 107.78 18.67 -15.44
CA ASN A 205 106.68 19.31 -16.16
C ASN A 205 105.74 18.26 -16.78
N ASP A 206 106.28 17.19 -17.37
CA ASP A 206 105.49 16.06 -17.90
C ASP A 206 104.72 15.36 -16.79
N TYR A 207 105.35 15.10 -15.64
CA TYR A 207 104.67 14.50 -14.48
C TYR A 207 103.58 15.42 -13.93
N PHE A 208 103.84 16.73 -13.86
CA PHE A 208 102.86 17.73 -13.45
C PHE A 208 101.67 17.77 -14.41
N LEU A 209 101.92 17.78 -15.72
CA LEU A 209 100.89 17.76 -16.75
C LEU A 209 100.04 16.49 -16.68
N HIS A 210 100.66 15.31 -16.57
CA HIS A 210 99.94 14.05 -16.39
C HIS A 210 99.12 14.02 -15.08
N THR A 211 99.69 14.50 -13.97
CA THR A 211 98.97 14.57 -12.70
C THR A 211 97.78 15.53 -12.78
N GLN A 212 97.96 16.68 -13.45
CA GLN A 212 96.89 17.64 -13.68
C GLN A 212 95.80 17.07 -14.59
N GLU A 213 96.15 16.32 -15.64
CA GLU A 213 95.21 15.65 -16.53
C GLU A 213 94.41 14.58 -15.78
N HIS A 214 95.06 13.76 -14.94
CA HIS A 214 94.38 12.79 -14.08
C HIS A 214 93.45 13.44 -13.05
N GLN A 215 93.86 14.57 -12.44
CA GLN A 215 92.99 15.33 -11.55
C GLN A 215 91.76 15.86 -12.27
N ARG A 216 91.92 16.43 -13.48
CA ARG A 216 90.78 16.90 -14.30
C ARG A 216 89.84 15.76 -14.68
N ALA A 217 90.37 14.60 -15.07
CA ALA A 217 89.56 13.43 -15.41
C ALA A 217 88.77 12.91 -14.19
N HIS A 218 89.41 12.88 -13.02
CA HIS A 218 88.76 12.49 -11.77
C HIS A 218 87.66 13.49 -11.37
N ASP A 219 87.95 14.80 -11.42
CA ASP A 219 86.95 15.84 -11.14
C ASP A 219 85.77 15.77 -12.11
N ALA A 220 86.01 15.52 -13.40
CA ALA A 220 84.93 15.33 -14.38
C ALA A 220 84.04 14.12 -14.05
N ILE A 221 84.62 13.00 -13.64
CA ILE A 221 83.86 11.82 -13.20
C ILE A 221 83.09 12.12 -11.91
N ARG A 222 83.71 12.82 -10.95
CA ARG A 222 83.06 13.22 -9.70
C ARG A 222 81.86 14.14 -9.96
N ASP A 223 82.00 15.10 -10.85
CA ASP A 223 80.91 16.03 -11.19
C ASP A 223 79.73 15.30 -11.86
N VAL A 224 80.02 14.31 -12.72
CA VAL A 224 78.99 13.43 -13.31
C VAL A 224 78.31 12.57 -12.25
N ASP A 225 79.09 11.98 -11.32
CA ASP A 225 78.54 11.18 -10.23
C ASP A 225 77.67 12.02 -9.27
N ASP A 226 78.12 13.24 -8.93
CA ASP A 226 77.35 14.19 -8.14
C ASP A 226 76.06 14.61 -8.84
N ALA A 227 76.09 14.83 -10.16
CA ALA A 227 74.89 15.13 -10.95
C ALA A 227 73.91 13.94 -10.98
N ASN A 228 74.42 12.72 -11.15
CA ASN A 228 73.62 11.50 -11.08
C ASN A 228 73.01 11.30 -9.69
N ASN A 229 73.80 11.46 -8.63
CA ASN A 229 73.34 11.35 -7.24
C ASN A 229 72.26 12.37 -6.90
N ARG A 230 72.36 13.61 -7.38
CA ARG A 230 71.29 14.61 -7.24
C ARG A 230 70.00 14.18 -7.94
N THR A 231 70.11 13.56 -9.12
CA THR A 231 68.96 13.06 -9.89
C THR A 231 68.32 11.87 -9.19
N VAL A 232 69.11 10.88 -8.75
CA VAL A 232 68.64 9.72 -7.98
C VAL A 232 67.89 10.16 -6.72
N ARG A 233 68.41 11.14 -5.96
CA ARG A 233 67.73 11.68 -4.77
C ARG A 233 66.37 12.32 -5.11
N LYS A 234 66.29 13.06 -6.23
CA LYS A 234 65.02 13.66 -6.69
C LYS A 234 64.00 12.59 -7.04
N GLU A 235 64.40 11.56 -7.78
CA GLU A 235 63.52 10.46 -8.18
C GLU A 235 63.08 9.61 -6.99
N LEU A 236 63.99 9.31 -6.04
CA LEU A 236 63.63 8.62 -4.79
C LEU A 236 62.59 9.41 -3.98
N LYS A 237 62.75 10.73 -3.88
CA LYS A 237 61.76 11.58 -3.19
C LYS A 237 60.40 11.54 -3.88
N LYS A 238 60.36 11.57 -5.22
CA LYS A 238 59.11 11.40 -5.99
C LYS A 238 58.50 10.02 -5.74
N LEU A 239 59.30 8.96 -5.75
CA LEU A 239 58.85 7.59 -5.50
C LEU A 239 58.22 7.46 -4.11
N VAL A 240 58.86 7.99 -3.07
CA VAL A 240 58.33 8.00 -1.70
C VAL A 240 56.98 8.74 -1.65
N ASN A 241 56.88 9.93 -2.24
CA ASN A 241 55.64 10.69 -2.29
C ASN A 241 54.50 9.93 -3.00
N LEU A 242 54.82 9.25 -4.11
CA LEU A 242 53.86 8.42 -4.85
C LEU A 242 53.43 7.20 -4.03
N CYS A 243 54.34 6.54 -3.33
CA CYS A 243 54.02 5.42 -2.45
C CYS A 243 53.12 5.86 -1.28
N GLU A 244 53.39 7.02 -0.68
CA GLU A 244 52.53 7.58 0.38
C GLU A 244 51.14 7.97 -0.14
N LEU A 245 51.06 8.51 -1.36
CA LEU A 245 49.79 8.80 -2.02
C LEU A 245 49.02 7.50 -2.29
N ALA A 246 49.68 6.47 -2.81
CA ALA A 246 49.07 5.17 -3.06
C ALA A 246 48.53 4.54 -1.75
N LYS A 247 49.30 4.63 -0.65
CA LYS A 247 48.84 4.19 0.68
C LYS A 247 47.62 4.98 1.17
N ARG A 248 47.61 6.31 1.00
CA ARG A 248 46.46 7.17 1.34
C ARG A 248 45.22 6.85 0.50
N LEU A 249 45.37 6.56 -0.79
CA LEU A 249 44.25 6.15 -1.63
C LEU A 249 43.74 4.75 -1.26
N SER A 250 44.65 3.80 -0.95
CA SER A 250 44.27 2.45 -0.52
C SER A 250 43.50 2.45 0.79
N THR A 251 43.89 3.28 1.76
CA THR A 251 43.16 3.46 3.03
C THR A 251 41.77 4.06 2.79
N LYS A 252 41.67 5.15 2.02
CA LYS A 252 40.37 5.73 1.62
C LYS A 252 39.47 4.71 0.90
N TYR A 253 40.03 3.90 0.00
CA TYR A 253 39.29 2.87 -0.71
C TYR A 253 38.73 1.80 0.25
N LYS A 254 39.52 1.36 1.24
CA LYS A 254 39.06 0.42 2.27
C LYS A 254 37.96 1.02 3.14
N GLU A 255 38.08 2.29 3.54
CA GLU A 255 37.05 3.01 4.29
C GLU A 255 35.74 3.13 3.50
N LEU A 256 35.82 3.50 2.21
CA LEU A 256 34.66 3.62 1.33
C LEU A 256 33.98 2.26 1.11
N THR A 257 34.77 1.23 0.80
CA THR A 257 34.26 -0.14 0.64
C THR A 257 33.61 -0.64 1.95
N GLY A 258 34.20 -0.35 3.10
CA GLY A 258 33.61 -0.67 4.40
C GLY A 258 32.31 0.09 4.69
N SER A 259 32.25 1.38 4.35
CA SER A 259 31.04 2.21 4.48
C SER A 259 29.91 1.72 3.59
N ILE A 260 30.21 1.39 2.32
CA ILE A 260 29.25 0.80 1.39
C ILE A 260 28.79 -0.57 1.89
N GLY A 261 29.70 -1.43 2.36
CA GLY A 261 29.35 -2.73 2.93
C GLY A 261 28.40 -2.62 4.13
N LYS A 262 28.62 -1.66 5.03
CA LYS A 262 27.69 -1.38 6.14
C LYS A 262 26.33 -0.90 5.66
N LYS A 263 26.27 -0.01 4.66
CA LYS A 263 25.02 0.46 4.07
C LYS A 263 24.24 -0.67 3.40
N LEU A 264 24.93 -1.55 2.67
CA LEU A 264 24.32 -2.72 2.04
C LEU A 264 23.76 -3.67 3.09
N ALA A 265 24.51 -3.97 4.15
CA ALA A 265 24.03 -4.80 5.25
C ALA A 265 22.79 -4.19 5.93
N TYR A 266 22.78 -2.86 6.15
CA TYR A 266 21.61 -2.17 6.69
C TYR A 266 20.38 -2.30 5.76
N LEU A 267 20.54 -2.04 4.47
CA LEU A 267 19.46 -2.16 3.49
C LEU A 267 18.94 -3.61 3.38
N GLU A 268 19.81 -4.60 3.54
CA GLU A 268 19.43 -6.01 3.55
C GLU A 268 18.58 -6.34 4.79
N THR A 269 18.99 -5.86 5.98
CA THR A 269 18.17 -6.02 7.20
C THR A 269 16.82 -5.30 7.12
N GLU A 270 16.77 -4.11 6.51
CA GLU A 270 15.53 -3.36 6.31
C GLU A 270 14.59 -4.09 5.33
N LYS A 271 15.15 -4.66 4.25
CA LYS A 271 14.41 -5.51 3.31
C LYS A 271 13.84 -6.76 4.01
N GLU A 272 14.62 -7.43 4.84
CA GLU A 272 14.16 -8.59 5.61
C GLU A 272 13.01 -8.21 6.55
N TYR A 273 13.15 -7.12 7.29
CA TYR A 273 12.11 -6.60 8.17
C TYR A 273 10.81 -6.25 7.42
N LEU A 274 10.90 -5.57 6.27
CA LEU A 274 9.75 -5.25 5.44
C LEU A 274 9.07 -6.51 4.88
N ASN A 275 9.86 -7.52 4.52
CA ASN A 275 9.31 -8.81 4.09
C ASN A 275 8.55 -9.50 5.22
N GLU A 276 9.10 -9.54 6.43
CA GLU A 276 8.40 -10.11 7.60
C GLU A 276 7.08 -9.38 7.88
N CYS A 277 7.08 -8.04 7.85
CA CYS A 277 5.88 -7.23 7.99
C CYS A 277 4.85 -7.55 6.91
N PHE A 278 5.29 -7.66 5.66
CA PHE A 278 4.43 -8.00 4.52
C PHE A 278 3.80 -9.40 4.68
N PHE A 279 4.58 -10.40 5.08
CA PHE A 279 4.06 -11.75 5.32
C PHE A 279 3.08 -11.80 6.50
N ALA A 280 3.38 -11.10 7.60
CA ALA A 280 2.48 -10.98 8.73
C ALA A 280 1.14 -10.33 8.33
N PHE A 281 1.20 -9.23 7.57
CA PHE A 281 0.01 -8.55 7.05
C PHE A 281 -0.79 -9.43 6.08
N ARG A 282 -0.13 -10.12 5.16
CA ARG A 282 -0.76 -11.04 4.22
C ARG A 282 -1.47 -12.19 4.95
N ASN A 283 -0.85 -12.75 6.00
CA ASN A 283 -1.45 -13.79 6.81
C ASN A 283 -2.68 -13.27 7.56
N LYS A 284 -2.60 -12.06 8.12
CA LYS A 284 -3.75 -11.40 8.76
C LYS A 284 -4.91 -11.20 7.79
N LEU A 285 -4.65 -10.68 6.59
CA LEU A 285 -5.69 -10.53 5.55
C LEU A 285 -6.34 -11.86 5.16
N LYS A 286 -5.54 -12.93 5.09
CA LYS A 286 -6.07 -14.28 4.80
C LYS A 286 -6.99 -14.76 5.92
N GLN A 287 -6.56 -14.59 7.18
CA GLN A 287 -7.37 -14.93 8.35
C GLN A 287 -8.66 -14.11 8.42
N ASP A 288 -8.61 -12.81 8.15
CA ASP A 288 -9.78 -11.94 8.12
C ASP A 288 -10.76 -12.36 7.02
N ARG A 289 -10.26 -12.70 5.83
CA ARG A 289 -11.08 -13.23 4.73
C ARG A 289 -11.77 -14.55 5.09
N ASP A 290 -11.07 -15.45 5.77
CA ASP A 290 -11.63 -16.72 6.22
C ASP A 290 -12.70 -16.50 7.31
N ASN A 291 -12.44 -15.60 8.26
CA ASN A 291 -13.40 -15.18 9.29
C ASN A 291 -14.66 -14.57 8.68
N ASP A 292 -14.53 -13.69 7.70
CA ASP A 292 -15.66 -13.09 7.01
C ASP A 292 -16.45 -14.11 6.19
N SER A 293 -15.77 -15.07 5.59
CA SER A 293 -16.42 -16.20 4.91
C SER A 293 -17.27 -17.02 5.88
N ILE A 294 -16.74 -17.33 7.07
CA ILE A 294 -17.47 -18.06 8.13
C ILE A 294 -18.66 -17.23 8.66
N LYS A 295 -18.47 -15.94 8.94
CA LYS A 295 -19.56 -15.07 9.41
C LYS A 295 -20.67 -14.97 8.38
N ARG A 296 -20.31 -14.84 7.10
CA ARG A 296 -21.27 -14.79 6.00
C ARG A 296 -22.05 -16.09 5.87
N THR A 297 -21.40 -17.26 5.95
CA THR A 297 -22.11 -18.54 5.88
C THR A 297 -23.04 -18.72 7.08
N LEU A 298 -22.60 -18.36 8.29
CA LEU A 298 -23.45 -18.40 9.50
C LEU A 298 -24.67 -17.49 9.36
N MET A 299 -24.48 -16.25 8.91
CA MET A 299 -25.57 -15.29 8.71
C MET A 299 -26.58 -15.82 7.67
N THR A 300 -26.11 -16.40 6.56
CA THR A 300 -26.98 -17.02 5.56
C THR A 300 -27.77 -18.20 6.14
N VAL A 301 -27.15 -19.04 6.96
CA VAL A 301 -27.83 -20.17 7.60
C VAL A 301 -28.92 -19.69 8.57
N GLU A 302 -28.62 -18.73 9.43
CA GLU A 302 -29.60 -18.17 10.37
C GLU A 302 -30.72 -17.41 9.64
N PHE A 303 -30.40 -16.71 8.56
CA PHE A 303 -31.40 -16.08 7.70
C PHE A 303 -32.35 -17.12 7.07
N VAL A 304 -31.83 -18.22 6.53
CA VAL A 304 -32.67 -19.29 5.95
C VAL A 304 -33.56 -19.92 7.02
N LYS A 305 -33.02 -20.23 8.21
CA LYS A 305 -33.80 -20.78 9.33
C LYS A 305 -34.93 -19.84 9.75
N THR A 306 -34.63 -18.56 9.92
CA THR A 306 -35.64 -17.55 10.31
C THR A 306 -36.68 -17.35 9.22
N PHE A 307 -36.26 -17.35 7.95
CA PHE A 307 -37.16 -17.27 6.81
C PHE A 307 -38.10 -18.48 6.73
N ASP A 308 -37.59 -19.70 6.88
CA ASP A 308 -38.40 -20.92 6.88
C ASP A 308 -39.36 -20.96 8.06
N TYR A 309 -38.93 -20.50 9.24
CA TYR A 309 -39.80 -20.34 10.39
C TYR A 309 -40.96 -19.37 10.10
N LEU A 310 -40.67 -18.18 9.57
CA LEU A 310 -41.69 -17.19 9.20
C LEU A 310 -42.62 -17.71 8.11
N LYS A 311 -42.08 -18.40 7.11
CA LYS A 311 -42.85 -19.05 6.04
C LYS A 311 -43.80 -20.12 6.60
N SER A 312 -43.36 -20.89 7.60
CA SER A 312 -44.21 -21.87 8.28
C SER A 312 -45.35 -21.20 9.06
N LYS A 313 -45.09 -20.06 9.71
CA LYS A 313 -46.10 -19.27 10.42
C LYS A 313 -47.10 -18.65 9.46
N LEU A 314 -46.63 -18.11 8.33
CA LEU A 314 -47.48 -17.60 7.26
C LEU A 314 -48.36 -18.71 6.69
N LYS A 315 -47.82 -19.92 6.47
CA LYS A 315 -48.62 -21.08 6.03
C LYS A 315 -49.73 -21.42 7.03
N LYS A 316 -49.44 -21.46 8.33
CA LYS A 316 -50.44 -21.68 9.39
C LYS A 316 -51.50 -20.56 9.41
N GLY A 317 -51.08 -19.30 9.28
CA GLY A 317 -51.98 -18.15 9.16
C GLY A 317 -52.92 -18.26 7.96
N ASN A 318 -52.39 -18.60 6.79
CA ASN A 318 -53.20 -18.80 5.58
C ASN A 318 -54.16 -19.99 5.71
N GLN A 319 -53.74 -21.09 6.34
CA GLN A 319 -54.63 -22.21 6.65
C GLN A 319 -55.75 -21.81 7.60
N MET A 320 -55.45 -20.99 8.61
CA MET A 320 -56.46 -20.45 9.53
C MET A 320 -57.45 -19.53 8.82
N ILE A 321 -56.97 -18.65 7.93
CA ILE A 321 -57.83 -17.78 7.11
C ILE A 321 -58.70 -18.62 6.17
N GLU A 322 -58.16 -19.65 5.53
CA GLU A 322 -58.93 -20.48 4.60
C GLU A 322 -59.98 -21.34 5.32
N THR A 323 -59.63 -21.94 6.47
CA THR A 323 -60.59 -22.66 7.31
C THR A 323 -61.68 -21.73 7.84
N LEU A 324 -61.34 -20.50 8.23
CA LEU A 324 -62.31 -19.46 8.59
C LEU A 324 -63.22 -19.12 7.40
N ARG A 325 -62.65 -18.95 6.20
CA ARG A 325 -63.40 -18.65 4.97
C ARG A 325 -64.39 -19.77 4.63
N VAL A 326 -63.98 -21.03 4.73
CA VAL A 326 -64.85 -22.20 4.50
C VAL A 326 -65.93 -22.29 5.59
N SER A 327 -65.56 -22.13 6.86
CA SER A 327 -66.51 -22.16 7.99
C SER A 327 -67.57 -21.07 7.84
N ARG A 328 -67.15 -19.86 7.43
CA ARG A 328 -68.04 -18.72 7.17
C ARG A 328 -69.03 -18.97 6.04
N ARG A 329 -68.83 -19.95 5.14
CA ARG A 329 -69.83 -20.28 4.12
C ARG A 329 -71.13 -20.82 4.75
N TYR A 330 -71.01 -21.61 5.81
CA TYR A 330 -72.12 -22.29 6.48
C TYR A 330 -72.84 -21.43 7.53
N GLU A 331 -72.30 -20.26 7.85
CA GLU A 331 -72.94 -19.32 8.79
C GLU A 331 -74.18 -18.68 8.18
N THR A 332 -75.18 -18.42 9.02
CA THR A 332 -76.40 -17.73 8.60
C THR A 332 -76.13 -16.24 8.34
N HIS A 333 -77.00 -15.58 7.58
CA HIS A 333 -76.84 -14.14 7.30
C HIS A 333 -76.73 -13.26 8.56
N PRO A 334 -77.57 -13.42 9.61
CA PRO A 334 -77.43 -12.61 10.83
C PRO A 334 -76.08 -12.85 11.52
N GLU A 335 -75.59 -14.09 11.59
CA GLU A 335 -74.28 -14.43 12.17
C GLU A 335 -73.10 -13.87 11.38
N LYS A 336 -73.26 -13.66 10.06
CA LYS A 336 -72.24 -13.06 9.18
C LYS A 336 -72.14 -11.55 9.33
N VAL A 337 -73.29 -10.89 9.55
CA VAL A 337 -73.41 -9.42 9.67
C VAL A 337 -73.07 -8.97 11.07
N LEU A 338 -73.52 -9.70 12.10
CA LEU A 338 -73.22 -9.43 13.50
C LEU A 338 -72.61 -10.67 14.17
N PRO A 339 -71.30 -10.94 13.96
CA PRO A 339 -70.63 -12.12 14.51
C PRO A 339 -70.48 -12.13 16.03
N TYR A 340 -70.64 -10.97 16.67
CA TYR A 340 -70.38 -10.75 18.10
C TYR A 340 -71.49 -9.90 18.72
N PRO A 341 -71.81 -10.10 20.01
CA PRO A 341 -72.80 -9.26 20.72
C PRO A 341 -72.38 -7.79 20.71
N TYR A 342 -73.33 -6.91 20.39
CA TYR A 342 -73.11 -5.45 20.27
C TYR A 342 -72.53 -4.81 21.55
N GLU A 343 -72.81 -5.40 22.71
CA GLU A 343 -72.45 -4.88 24.05
C GLU A 343 -70.94 -4.86 24.36
N ILE A 344 -70.08 -5.53 23.55
CA ILE A 344 -68.65 -5.72 23.85
C ILE A 344 -67.73 -4.83 22.99
N ILE A 345 -68.29 -3.99 22.10
CA ILE A 345 -67.53 -3.20 21.10
C ILE A 345 -67.02 -1.85 21.66
N GLU A 346 -67.06 -1.63 22.98
CA GLU A 346 -66.33 -0.50 23.58
C GLU A 346 -64.82 -0.81 23.57
N GLU A 347 -64.07 -0.09 22.73
CA GLU A 347 -62.62 -0.25 22.51
C GLU A 347 -61.78 -0.29 23.80
N SER A 348 -62.29 0.30 24.89
CA SER A 348 -61.66 0.34 26.20
C SER A 348 -61.65 -0.99 26.97
N LYS A 349 -62.50 -1.98 26.61
CA LYS A 349 -62.56 -3.29 27.30
C LYS A 349 -61.73 -4.38 26.63
N ILE A 350 -61.25 -4.15 25.40
CA ILE A 350 -60.55 -5.17 24.59
C ILE A 350 -59.19 -5.56 25.19
N LYS A 351 -58.54 -4.66 25.95
CA LYS A 351 -57.23 -4.92 26.56
C LYS A 351 -57.25 -5.92 27.74
N GLY A 352 -58.41 -6.30 28.25
CA GLY A 352 -58.57 -7.24 29.37
C GLY A 352 -59.33 -8.53 29.05
N LEU A 353 -59.79 -8.74 27.81
CA LEU A 353 -60.51 -9.96 27.44
C LEU A 353 -59.52 -11.10 27.16
N PRO A 354 -59.71 -12.28 27.77
CA PRO A 354 -58.91 -13.45 27.44
C PRO A 354 -58.97 -13.75 25.94
N ILE A 355 -57.81 -14.04 25.35
CA ILE A 355 -57.67 -14.36 23.93
C ILE A 355 -58.70 -15.45 23.55
N MET A 356 -59.49 -15.23 22.50
CA MET A 356 -60.57 -16.10 21.99
C MET A 356 -61.92 -16.13 22.73
N THR A 357 -62.17 -15.34 23.78
CA THR A 357 -63.50 -15.36 24.47
C THR A 357 -64.69 -15.16 23.53
N LEU A 358 -64.61 -14.15 22.66
CA LEU A 358 -65.65 -13.85 21.67
C LEU A 358 -65.85 -14.99 20.65
N PHE A 359 -64.76 -15.68 20.27
CA PHE A 359 -64.85 -16.86 19.40
C PHE A 359 -65.58 -18.01 20.09
N TRP A 360 -65.27 -18.28 21.36
CA TRP A 360 -65.92 -19.34 22.13
C TRP A 360 -67.39 -19.06 22.39
N GLN A 361 -67.77 -17.80 22.64
CA GLN A 361 -69.18 -17.40 22.74
C GLN A 361 -69.92 -17.72 21.44
N ARG A 362 -69.39 -17.29 20.30
CA ARG A 362 -69.95 -17.59 18.99
C ARG A 362 -70.08 -19.09 18.72
N LEU A 363 -69.07 -19.88 19.09
CA LEU A 363 -69.13 -21.34 18.97
C LEU A 363 -70.25 -21.93 19.85
N SER A 364 -70.44 -21.42 21.06
CA SER A 364 -71.47 -21.90 21.99
C SER A 364 -72.88 -21.64 21.47
N GLU A 365 -73.12 -20.51 20.81
CA GLU A 365 -74.39 -20.18 20.14
C GLU A 365 -74.69 -21.18 19.02
N VAL A 366 -73.70 -21.45 18.15
CA VAL A 366 -73.84 -22.44 17.07
C VAL A 366 -74.11 -23.84 17.65
N GLN A 367 -73.45 -24.21 18.75
CA GLN A 367 -73.73 -25.48 19.43
C GLN A 367 -75.15 -25.54 19.97
N ALA A 368 -75.65 -24.47 20.59
CA ALA A 368 -77.04 -24.38 21.08
C ALA A 368 -78.05 -24.55 19.93
N CYS A 369 -77.82 -23.89 18.79
CA CYS A 369 -78.63 -24.05 17.58
C CYS A 369 -78.59 -25.50 17.06
N ARG A 370 -77.40 -26.12 17.02
CA ARG A 370 -77.26 -27.53 16.61
C ARG A 370 -78.01 -28.49 17.54
N TYR A 371 -77.98 -28.25 18.85
CA TYR A 371 -78.74 -29.05 19.81
C TYR A 371 -80.25 -28.92 19.60
N ALA A 372 -80.75 -27.70 19.44
CA ALA A 372 -82.16 -27.45 19.15
C ALA A 372 -82.62 -28.16 17.85
N LEU A 373 -81.85 -28.04 16.76
CA LEU A 373 -82.15 -28.73 15.51
C LEU A 373 -82.15 -30.26 15.65
N ASN A 374 -81.23 -30.81 16.45
CA ASN A 374 -81.19 -32.25 16.70
C ASN A 374 -82.39 -32.72 17.52
N GLU A 375 -82.84 -31.93 18.49
CA GLU A 375 -84.03 -32.20 19.30
C GLU A 375 -85.28 -32.23 18.43
N GLU A 376 -85.50 -31.18 17.61
CA GLU A 376 -86.59 -31.11 16.63
C GLU A 376 -86.54 -32.28 15.65
N ARG A 377 -85.36 -32.62 15.13
CA ARG A 377 -85.18 -33.78 14.24
C ARG A 377 -85.59 -35.08 14.93
N LEU A 378 -85.25 -35.25 16.21
CA LEU A 378 -85.63 -36.45 16.97
C LEU A 378 -87.14 -36.48 17.22
N TYR A 379 -87.74 -35.34 17.55
CA TYR A 379 -89.19 -35.18 17.68
C TYR A 379 -89.91 -35.57 16.39
N LEU A 380 -89.56 -34.94 15.26
CA LEU A 380 -90.12 -35.25 13.93
C LEU A 380 -89.90 -36.71 13.53
N LYS A 381 -88.76 -37.33 13.87
CA LYS A 381 -88.54 -38.76 13.65
C LYS A 381 -89.48 -39.64 14.47
N ARG A 382 -89.79 -39.26 15.72
CA ARG A 382 -90.76 -39.99 16.56
C ARG A 382 -92.18 -39.81 16.02
N GLU A 383 -92.56 -38.59 15.66
CA GLU A 383 -93.87 -38.29 15.09
C GLU A 383 -94.06 -38.99 13.73
N ASN A 384 -93.06 -38.98 12.86
CA ASN A 384 -93.09 -39.74 11.60
C ASN A 384 -93.25 -41.25 11.83
N LYS A 385 -92.56 -41.81 12.84
CA LYS A 385 -92.77 -43.21 13.24
C LYS A 385 -94.20 -43.45 13.73
N PHE A 386 -94.75 -42.55 14.53
CA PHE A 386 -96.12 -42.63 15.02
C PHE A 386 -97.14 -42.54 13.87
N LEU A 387 -96.98 -41.58 12.96
CA LEU A 387 -97.81 -41.44 11.75
C LEU A 387 -97.72 -42.67 10.86
N LYS A 388 -96.53 -43.24 10.66
CA LYS A 388 -96.36 -44.52 9.93
C LYS A 388 -97.13 -45.66 10.60
N GLN A 389 -97.12 -45.73 11.93
CA GLN A 389 -97.90 -46.73 12.68
C GLN A 389 -99.41 -46.49 12.55
N GLU A 390 -99.89 -45.25 12.64
CA GLU A 390 -101.31 -44.92 12.47
C GLU A 390 -101.82 -45.15 11.05
N ILE A 391 -101.01 -44.81 10.04
CA ILE A 391 -101.30 -45.13 8.64
C ILE A 391 -101.36 -46.66 8.47
N HIS A 392 -100.41 -47.40 9.03
CA HIS A 392 -100.41 -48.86 8.98
C HIS A 392 -101.65 -49.47 9.64
N LYS A 393 -102.09 -48.96 10.80
CA LYS A 393 -103.36 -49.36 11.44
C LYS A 393 -104.59 -49.07 10.58
N ARG A 394 -104.61 -47.94 9.85
CA ARG A 394 -105.72 -47.56 8.95
C ARG A 394 -105.68 -48.26 7.59
N CYS A 395 -104.52 -48.75 7.14
CA CYS A 395 -104.35 -49.32 5.79
C CYS A 395 -105.07 -50.66 5.59
N GLN A 396 -105.31 -51.47 6.64
CA GLN A 396 -105.83 -52.86 6.48
C GLN A 396 -105.09 -53.68 5.41
N CYS A 397 -103.82 -53.36 5.17
CA CYS A 397 -102.99 -53.96 4.14
C CYS A 397 -102.40 -55.27 4.70
N LEU A 398 -102.81 -56.43 4.13
CA LEU A 398 -102.48 -57.79 4.61
C LEU A 398 -100.98 -58.13 4.60
N ASP A 399 -100.13 -57.39 3.87
CA ASP A 399 -98.70 -57.69 3.72
C ASP A 399 -97.80 -56.49 4.08
N CYS A 400 -97.90 -55.99 5.31
CA CYS A 400 -96.99 -54.92 5.77
C CYS A 400 -96.18 -55.39 6.99
N PRO A 401 -94.83 -55.28 6.96
CA PRO A 401 -93.97 -55.86 7.98
C PRO A 401 -94.23 -55.23 9.36
N VAL A 402 -94.54 -56.09 10.33
CA VAL A 402 -94.91 -55.71 11.70
C VAL A 402 -93.78 -54.89 12.33
N LEU A 403 -94.03 -53.59 12.51
CA LEU A 403 -93.10 -52.70 13.21
C LEU A 403 -93.24 -52.92 14.73
N PRO A 404 -92.12 -53.08 15.47
CA PRO A 404 -92.17 -53.32 16.90
C PRO A 404 -92.82 -52.14 17.66
N PRO A 405 -93.57 -52.43 18.74
CA PRO A 405 -94.26 -51.42 19.53
C PRO A 405 -93.25 -50.48 20.20
N ILE A 406 -93.49 -49.17 20.06
CA ILE A 406 -92.66 -48.14 20.70
C ILE A 406 -93.17 -47.97 22.14
N PRO A 407 -92.31 -47.99 23.17
CA PRO A 407 -92.73 -47.71 24.54
C PRO A 407 -93.27 -46.28 24.62
N VAL A 408 -94.57 -46.16 24.89
CA VAL A 408 -95.26 -44.88 25.06
C VAL A 408 -94.94 -44.35 26.46
N ARG A 409 -93.98 -43.43 26.58
CA ARG A 409 -93.92 -42.57 27.76
C ARG A 409 -94.98 -41.48 27.61
N VAL A 410 -96.12 -41.65 28.29
CA VAL A 410 -97.11 -40.60 28.49
C VAL A 410 -96.55 -39.63 29.53
N GLY A 411 -95.73 -38.71 29.06
CA GLY A 411 -95.26 -37.56 29.81
C GLY A 411 -94.98 -36.48 28.79
N LYS A 412 -95.65 -35.32 28.92
CA LYS A 412 -95.31 -34.12 28.14
C LYS A 412 -93.82 -33.88 28.34
N ILE A 413 -93.02 -34.15 27.32
CA ILE A 413 -91.61 -33.77 27.33
C ILE A 413 -91.64 -32.24 27.25
N PRO A 414 -91.11 -31.52 28.26
CA PRO A 414 -91.11 -30.08 28.24
C PRO A 414 -90.27 -29.64 27.05
N TYR A 415 -90.93 -28.98 26.09
CA TYR A 415 -90.25 -28.14 25.13
C TYR A 415 -89.42 -27.13 25.93
N THR A 416 -88.16 -26.91 25.56
CA THR A 416 -87.21 -25.86 26.02
C THR A 416 -86.12 -26.18 27.05
N GLU A 417 -85.93 -27.42 27.52
CA GLU A 417 -84.88 -27.67 28.53
C GLU A 417 -83.44 -27.45 28.01
N GLY A 418 -83.19 -27.69 26.71
CA GLY A 418 -81.87 -27.50 26.10
C GLY A 418 -81.39 -26.04 26.03
N LYS A 419 -82.31 -25.06 25.88
CA LYS A 419 -81.96 -23.63 25.81
C LYS A 419 -81.65 -23.05 27.20
N GLU A 420 -82.31 -23.53 28.24
CA GLU A 420 -82.07 -23.09 29.62
C GLU A 420 -80.84 -23.72 30.25
N MET A 421 -80.54 -25.00 29.95
CA MET A 421 -79.33 -25.65 30.46
C MET A 421 -78.05 -24.96 29.95
N ILE A 422 -78.02 -24.53 28.68
CA ILE A 422 -76.88 -23.83 28.10
C ILE A 422 -76.76 -22.39 28.66
N ARG A 423 -77.87 -21.68 28.87
CA ARG A 423 -77.85 -20.37 29.57
C ARG A 423 -77.27 -20.49 30.99
N LYS A 424 -77.62 -21.53 31.74
CA LYS A 424 -77.09 -21.81 33.09
C LYS A 424 -75.59 -22.14 33.08
N GLN A 425 -75.11 -22.87 32.07
CA GLN A 425 -73.67 -23.17 31.93
C GLN A 425 -72.84 -21.94 31.52
N ILE A 426 -73.37 -21.06 30.65
CA ILE A 426 -72.70 -19.81 30.27
C ILE A 426 -72.55 -18.88 31.49
N THR A 427 -73.56 -18.79 32.36
CA THR A 427 -73.46 -18.03 33.63
C THR A 427 -72.48 -18.66 34.63
N GLN A 428 -72.35 -19.99 34.68
CA GLN A 428 -71.37 -20.66 35.56
C GLN A 428 -69.92 -20.48 35.08
N ILE A 429 -69.66 -20.45 33.77
CA ILE A 429 -68.32 -20.22 33.22
C ILE A 429 -67.89 -18.76 33.42
N GLY A 430 -68.80 -17.79 33.24
CA GLY A 430 -68.52 -16.37 33.55
C GLY A 430 -68.21 -16.11 35.03
N SER A 431 -68.71 -16.96 35.94
CA SER A 431 -68.44 -16.85 37.39
C SER A 431 -67.07 -17.43 37.79
N LYS A 432 -66.58 -18.47 37.10
CA LYS A 432 -65.29 -19.10 37.39
C LYS A 432 -64.08 -18.32 36.88
N VAL A 433 -64.25 -17.49 35.84
CA VAL A 433 -63.15 -16.65 35.30
C VAL A 433 -62.77 -15.52 36.26
N LYS A 434 -63.68 -15.06 37.14
CA LYS A 434 -63.38 -14.06 38.18
C LYS A 434 -62.54 -14.56 39.37
N LEU A 435 -62.25 -15.86 39.45
CA LEU A 435 -61.51 -16.47 40.56
C LEU A 435 -60.06 -16.89 40.21
N VAL A 436 -59.59 -16.61 38.98
CA VAL A 436 -58.23 -16.98 38.53
C VAL A 436 -57.32 -15.75 38.33
N GLU A 437 -57.82 -14.53 38.55
CA GLU A 437 -57.06 -13.29 38.42
C GLU A 437 -56.34 -12.83 39.72
N SER A 438 -56.35 -13.63 40.79
CA SER A 438 -55.74 -13.24 42.08
C SER A 438 -54.44 -13.95 42.47
N ASP A 439 -53.91 -14.87 41.66
CA ASP A 439 -52.63 -15.55 41.98
C ASP A 439 -51.67 -15.49 40.80
N ASN A 440 -50.82 -14.45 40.78
CA ASN A 440 -49.46 -14.46 40.22
C ASN A 440 -48.74 -13.15 40.61
N ASN A 441 -48.37 -13.06 41.89
CA ASN A 441 -47.28 -12.22 42.39
C ASN A 441 -46.04 -13.11 42.58
N VAL A 442 -44.84 -12.48 42.60
CA VAL A 442 -43.51 -13.05 43.00
C VAL A 442 -42.76 -13.73 41.82
N VAL A 443 -41.52 -13.41 41.44
CA VAL A 443 -40.46 -12.51 41.95
C VAL A 443 -39.48 -12.20 40.81
N VAL A 444 -39.06 -10.94 40.75
CA VAL A 444 -37.87 -10.47 40.03
C VAL A 444 -36.65 -10.78 40.89
N ASN A 445 -35.73 -11.60 40.40
CA ASN A 445 -34.38 -11.70 40.96
C ASN A 445 -33.36 -11.53 39.83
N GLY A 446 -32.85 -10.31 39.71
CA GLY A 446 -31.54 -10.06 39.13
C GLY A 446 -30.47 -10.47 40.14
N ASN A 447 -29.44 -11.18 39.67
CA ASN A 447 -28.20 -11.31 40.39
C ASN A 447 -27.04 -11.01 39.43
N ASN A 448 -26.41 -9.88 39.72
CA ASN A 448 -25.05 -9.53 39.33
C ASN A 448 -24.04 -10.44 40.03
N ARG A 449 -22.97 -10.78 39.31
CA ARG A 449 -21.62 -11.14 39.78
C ARG A 449 -20.75 -11.06 38.51
N GLU A 450 -19.93 -10.05 38.25
CA GLU A 450 -18.80 -9.54 39.03
C GLU A 450 -17.95 -10.66 39.64
N GLU A 451 -16.99 -11.16 38.85
CA GLU A 451 -15.71 -11.61 39.36
C GLU A 451 -14.58 -10.90 38.63
N MET A 452 -13.89 -10.09 39.43
CA MET A 452 -12.59 -9.50 39.18
C MET A 452 -11.48 -10.58 39.30
N ASN A 453 -10.57 -10.53 38.33
CA ASN A 453 -9.13 -10.34 38.55
C ASN A 453 -8.32 -11.45 39.25
N LYS A 454 -7.44 -12.14 38.51
CA LYS A 454 -6.11 -12.62 39.00
C LYS A 454 -5.06 -12.73 37.87
N ASN A 455 -4.14 -11.77 37.86
CA ASN A 455 -2.67 -11.87 37.77
C ASN A 455 -2.03 -13.10 37.11
N GLY A 456 -1.14 -12.86 36.13
CA GLY A 456 -0.30 -13.91 35.53
C GLY A 456 0.80 -13.47 34.55
N THR A 457 1.58 -12.44 34.89
CA THR A 457 3.02 -12.33 34.51
C THR A 457 3.79 -12.26 35.84
N PRO A 458 5.01 -12.81 36.02
CA PRO A 458 6.16 -12.59 35.14
C PRO A 458 7.16 -13.77 35.01
N GLN A 459 8.08 -13.70 34.04
CA GLN A 459 9.49 -14.17 34.11
C GLN A 459 10.15 -13.86 32.75
N ARG A 460 10.76 -12.68 32.55
CA ARG A 460 12.21 -12.42 32.75
C ARG A 460 13.01 -13.64 33.26
N LYS A 461 13.75 -14.25 32.34
CA LYS A 461 15.09 -14.80 32.62
C LYS A 461 16.11 -13.92 31.91
N ASN A 462 16.82 -13.13 32.71
CA ASN A 462 18.16 -12.69 32.41
C ASN A 462 19.11 -13.79 32.87
N SER A 463 20.01 -14.21 31.98
CA SER A 463 21.34 -14.76 32.29
C SER A 463 22.08 -14.76 30.94
N SER A 464 22.84 -13.71 30.64
CA SER A 464 24.29 -13.66 30.88
C SER A 464 25.03 -14.79 30.20
N GLU A 465 25.75 -14.50 29.11
CA GLU A 465 27.21 -14.67 29.08
C GLU A 465 27.81 -14.15 27.77
N THR A 466 28.54 -13.06 27.95
CA THR A 466 29.73 -12.64 27.24
C THR A 466 30.63 -13.82 26.87
N GLN A 467 31.09 -13.93 25.62
CA GLN A 467 32.49 -14.24 25.35
C GLN A 467 32.94 -13.76 23.97
N ILE A 468 33.71 -12.69 24.03
CA ILE A 468 34.67 -12.24 23.03
C ILE A 468 35.76 -13.32 22.94
N LYS A 469 36.02 -13.84 21.74
CA LYS A 469 37.33 -14.41 21.37
C LYS A 469 37.74 -13.87 19.99
N LEU A 470 38.43 -12.75 20.05
CA LEU A 470 39.51 -12.41 19.14
C LEU A 470 40.70 -13.29 19.47
N THR A 471 41.16 -14.11 18.53
CA THR A 471 42.56 -14.54 18.47
C THR A 471 42.96 -14.86 17.02
N LYS A 472 43.87 -14.00 16.53
CA LYS A 472 44.90 -14.16 15.48
C LYS A 472 44.47 -14.53 14.07
#